data_AF-A0A1V3XJX9-F1
#
_entry.id   AF-A0A1V3XJX9-F1
#
_cell.length_a   1.000
_cell.length_b   1.000
_cell.length_c   1.000
_cell.angle_alpha   90.00
_cell.angle_beta   90.00
_cell.angle_gamma   90.00
#
_symmetry.space_group_name_H-M   'P 1'
#
loop_
_entity.id
_entity.type
_entity.pdbx_description
1 polymer ?
#
loop_
_entity_poly.entity_id
_entity_poly.type
_entity_poly.pdbx_seq_one_letter_code
_entity_poly.pdbx_strand_id
1 'polypeptide(L)'
;MAGLAALWRSFGIVPNVTIGHSQGEIAAAYVSGAMTLEDAVRVVGIRAQAADQFASGDYAMAVVAAGRDTCEEILARSPGWAQLSVVNSPAMVGISGDREMVQGIVDTFTQRGTFARIIRVHYPAHTSLINELGAKVRVAMQRQLQNPKFLDTEIDCLGATLGGPMTPDLPIDQYWFWNLRNTVRFDKAIAAAVQRDVDTFVELAEHPTLQLAIHENLATQSDDRPRMVVGTTDRAAAGLDQFTRNLAQLALDDLDYSWDCLGTSSGGPISLPLLDFPNTCMHQTRLWLPYEDVQARHARQTPSTASVAVAEGQGPIPKTTPARRLAEDWVRLSQRSLLPPRAIAIADHTGCCADLVSAVCMAAGELGAAACLIGGENTVAQGHLDAQVILIPQSPALGDRAAAAEVATFFGNRTWWPALSDGVSDCWLVTVAGEAVVADDVPPDPVHAAASAGFRCIGAEHLDVRFRHLDLPAGLTTAESADAILAAVHTPKNRSSHSATAASTLSGSSKMRPATPTLVPRLPNMRSSSVGPETSGSNSAIISPTTARDESPW
;
A
#
# COMPACT_ATOMS: atom_id res chain seq x y z
N MET A 1 0.59 10.36 1.25
CA MET A 1 0.97 11.62 0.55
C MET A 1 2.46 11.88 0.59
N ALA A 2 3.08 12.20 1.74
CA ALA A 2 4.53 12.47 1.82
C ALA A 2 5.40 11.33 1.24
N GLY A 3 5.12 10.07 1.60
CA GLY A 3 5.81 8.91 1.03
C GLY A 3 5.58 8.71 -0.47
N LEU A 4 4.38 9.02 -0.98
CA LEU A 4 4.09 8.97 -2.42
C LEU A 4 4.85 10.06 -3.17
N ALA A 5 4.98 11.26 -2.60
CA ALA A 5 5.81 12.31 -3.16
C ALA A 5 7.29 11.88 -3.24
N ALA A 6 7.80 11.23 -2.19
CA ALA A 6 9.16 10.68 -2.19
C ALA A 6 9.33 9.59 -3.25
N LEU A 7 8.32 8.72 -3.44
CA LEU A 7 8.30 7.72 -4.50
C LEU A 7 8.38 8.37 -5.89
N TRP A 8 7.51 9.33 -6.20
CA TRP A 8 7.58 10.03 -7.50
C TRP A 8 8.95 10.69 -7.73
N ARG A 9 9.50 11.34 -6.69
CA ARG A 9 10.83 11.96 -6.74
C ARG A 9 11.96 10.96 -6.97
N SER A 10 11.87 9.75 -6.40
CA SER A 10 12.89 8.72 -6.63
C SER A 10 12.92 8.22 -8.07
N PHE A 11 11.83 8.43 -8.82
CA PHE A 11 11.72 8.14 -10.24
C PHE A 11 11.82 9.41 -11.11
N GLY A 12 12.47 10.46 -10.61
CA GLY A 12 12.80 11.67 -11.37
C GLY A 12 11.64 12.66 -11.54
N ILE A 13 10.44 12.38 -11.02
CA ILE A 13 9.30 13.28 -11.12
C ILE A 13 9.28 14.23 -9.91
N VAL A 14 9.62 15.50 -10.15
CA VAL A 14 9.64 16.58 -9.15
C VAL A 14 8.56 17.62 -9.47
N PRO A 15 7.78 18.10 -8.48
CA PRO A 15 6.75 19.10 -8.74
C PRO A 15 7.34 20.49 -8.86
N ASN A 16 6.89 21.28 -9.85
CA ASN A 16 7.12 22.74 -9.88
C ASN A 16 6.10 23.50 -9.01
N VAL A 17 4.92 22.90 -8.82
CA VAL A 17 3.83 23.45 -8.00
C VAL A 17 3.22 22.32 -7.19
N THR A 18 2.94 22.55 -5.91
CA THR A 18 2.11 21.66 -5.09
C THR A 18 0.74 22.27 -4.85
N ILE A 19 -0.30 21.44 -4.82
CA ILE A 19 -1.67 21.87 -4.57
C ILE A 19 -2.25 21.01 -3.44
N GLY A 20 -2.81 21.66 -2.43
CA GLY A 20 -3.40 20.97 -1.29
C GLY A 20 -4.92 21.16 -1.19
N HIS A 21 -5.61 20.08 -0.79
CA HIS A 21 -7.03 20.08 -0.46
C HIS A 21 -7.22 19.78 1.04
N SER A 22 -7.76 20.73 1.82
CA SER A 22 -8.00 20.55 3.26
C SER A 22 -6.70 20.11 3.98
N GLN A 23 -6.71 19.00 4.70
CA GLN A 23 -5.53 18.39 5.34
C GLN A 23 -4.39 18.06 4.35
N GLY A 24 -4.71 17.85 3.06
CA GLY A 24 -3.71 17.66 2.01
C GLY A 24 -2.78 18.87 1.83
N GLU A 25 -3.20 20.07 2.23
CA GLU A 25 -2.33 21.26 2.24
C GLU A 25 -1.11 21.11 3.14
N ILE A 26 -1.20 20.32 4.22
CA ILE A 26 -0.05 20.07 5.09
C ILE A 26 1.01 19.25 4.36
N ALA A 27 0.58 18.24 3.60
CA ALA A 27 1.47 17.46 2.76
C ALA A 27 2.03 18.30 1.60
N ALA A 28 1.20 19.16 0.97
CA ALA A 28 1.65 20.07 -0.09
C ALA A 28 2.69 21.09 0.40
N ALA A 29 2.51 21.64 1.60
CA ALA A 29 3.45 22.55 2.25
C ALA A 29 4.76 21.85 2.62
N TYR A 30 4.69 20.60 3.10
CA TYR A 30 5.89 19.80 3.33
C TYR A 30 6.63 19.47 2.04
N VAL A 31 5.92 19.00 1.01
CA VAL A 31 6.52 18.58 -0.26
C VAL A 31 7.15 19.79 -0.97
N SER A 32 6.50 20.95 -0.96
CA SER A 32 7.10 22.17 -1.51
C SER A 32 8.29 22.67 -0.71
N GLY A 33 8.45 22.28 0.55
CA GLY A 33 9.48 22.83 1.44
C GLY A 33 9.05 24.09 2.19
N ALA A 34 7.82 24.59 1.97
CA ALA A 34 7.24 25.69 2.75
C ALA A 34 7.04 25.34 4.25
N MET A 35 7.16 24.07 4.62
CA MET A 35 7.07 23.57 5.99
C MET A 35 8.01 22.38 6.20
N THR A 36 8.64 22.27 7.37
CA THR A 36 9.44 21.09 7.73
C THR A 36 8.55 19.87 7.97
N LEU A 37 9.10 18.66 7.83
CA LEU A 37 8.36 17.43 8.15
C LEU A 37 7.87 17.43 9.60
N GLU A 38 8.72 17.89 10.52
CA GLU A 38 8.40 17.90 11.95
C GLU A 38 7.21 18.83 12.26
N ASP A 39 7.19 20.02 11.67
CA ASP A 39 6.07 20.94 11.79
C ASP A 39 4.81 20.43 11.08
N ALA A 40 4.94 19.79 9.92
CA ALA A 40 3.82 19.16 9.24
C ALA A 40 3.14 18.07 10.10
N VAL A 41 3.94 17.22 10.75
CA VAL A 41 3.44 16.19 11.68
C VAL A 41 2.74 16.82 12.88
N ARG A 42 3.29 17.91 13.44
CA ARG A 42 2.64 18.65 14.54
C ARG A 42 1.31 19.26 14.12
N VAL A 43 1.22 19.88 12.95
CA VAL A 43 -0.04 20.44 12.44
C VAL A 43 -1.09 19.34 12.29
N VAL A 44 -0.72 18.17 11.74
CA VAL A 44 -1.62 17.02 11.65
C VAL A 44 -2.10 16.59 13.04
N GLY A 45 -1.19 16.46 14.00
CA GLY A 45 -1.53 16.07 15.38
C GLY A 45 -2.46 17.06 16.08
N ILE A 46 -2.20 18.36 15.96
CA ILE A 46 -3.05 19.41 16.54
C ILE A 46 -4.46 19.39 15.92
N ARG A 47 -4.56 19.15 14.61
CA ARG A 47 -5.85 19.04 13.93
C ARG A 47 -6.62 17.79 14.35
N ALA A 48 -5.95 16.66 14.48
CA ALA A 48 -6.57 15.44 14.98
C ALA A 48 -7.14 15.65 16.39
N GLN A 49 -6.36 16.25 17.30
CA GLN A 49 -6.83 16.61 18.64
C GLN A 49 -8.01 17.57 18.65
N ALA A 50 -8.07 18.51 17.69
CA ALA A 50 -9.22 19.40 17.53
C ALA A 50 -10.46 18.64 17.04
N ALA A 51 -10.29 17.69 16.12
CA ALA A 51 -11.37 16.82 15.66
C ALA A 51 -11.92 15.92 16.79
N ASP A 52 -11.04 15.43 17.68
CA ASP A 52 -11.40 14.59 18.83
C ASP A 52 -12.22 15.33 19.90
N GLN A 53 -12.37 16.66 19.82
CA GLN A 53 -13.25 17.42 20.73
C GLN A 53 -14.74 17.21 20.42
N PHE A 54 -15.07 16.68 19.23
CA PHE A 54 -16.44 16.43 18.82
C PHE A 54 -16.81 14.98 19.11
N ALA A 55 -17.99 14.77 19.70
CA ALA A 55 -18.48 13.43 19.97
C ALA A 55 -18.73 12.66 18.66
N SER A 56 -18.21 11.42 18.59
CA SER A 56 -18.45 10.54 17.46
C SER A 56 -19.95 10.26 17.31
N GLY A 57 -20.52 10.63 16.18
CA GLY A 57 -21.90 10.28 15.82
C GLY A 57 -22.81 11.47 15.58
N ASP A 58 -22.51 12.64 16.14
CA ASP A 58 -23.42 13.80 16.05
C ASP A 58 -23.36 14.49 14.69
N TYR A 59 -22.19 14.43 14.04
CA TYR A 59 -21.93 15.16 12.80
C TYR A 59 -21.59 14.22 11.65
N ALA A 60 -21.85 14.71 10.43
CA ALA A 60 -21.44 14.03 9.21
C ALA A 60 -20.97 15.05 8.16
N MET A 61 -20.19 14.54 7.21
CA MET A 61 -19.88 15.24 5.98
C MET A 61 -20.32 14.41 4.78
N ALA A 62 -20.71 15.07 3.70
CA ALA A 62 -21.07 14.42 2.44
C ALA A 62 -20.47 15.14 1.23
N VAL A 63 -20.20 14.39 0.17
CA VAL A 63 -19.89 14.91 -1.17
C VAL A 63 -21.12 14.79 -2.04
N VAL A 64 -21.40 15.82 -2.82
CA VAL A 64 -22.58 15.94 -3.68
C VAL A 64 -22.14 16.38 -5.07
N ALA A 65 -22.56 15.65 -6.11
CA ALA A 65 -22.37 16.00 -7.51
C ALA A 65 -23.40 17.06 -7.95
N ALA A 66 -23.34 18.23 -7.31
CA ALA A 66 -24.18 19.37 -7.62
C ALA A 66 -23.34 20.66 -7.60
N GLY A 67 -23.82 21.68 -8.31
CA GLY A 67 -23.23 23.00 -8.24
C GLY A 67 -23.49 23.70 -6.90
N ARG A 68 -22.67 24.71 -6.62
CA ARG A 68 -22.74 25.52 -5.40
C ARG A 68 -24.14 26.07 -5.15
N ASP A 69 -24.73 26.75 -6.13
CA ASP A 69 -26.01 27.44 -5.97
C ASP A 69 -27.14 26.46 -5.66
N THR A 70 -27.20 25.33 -6.38
CA THR A 70 -28.16 24.25 -6.12
C THR A 70 -28.02 23.67 -4.71
N CYS A 71 -26.79 23.52 -4.22
CA CYS A 71 -26.53 23.03 -2.88
C CYS A 71 -26.94 24.06 -1.81
N GLU A 72 -26.59 25.34 -2.00
CA GLU A 72 -26.98 26.43 -1.10
C GLU A 72 -28.50 26.60 -1.02
N GLU A 73 -29.24 26.45 -2.13
CA GLU A 73 -30.71 26.47 -2.14
C GLU A 73 -31.33 25.35 -1.29
N ILE A 74 -30.77 24.14 -1.34
CA ILE A 74 -31.25 23.01 -0.54
C ILE A 74 -30.91 23.20 0.93
N LEU A 75 -29.70 23.69 1.23
CA LEU A 75 -29.29 24.03 2.60
C LEU A 75 -30.21 25.10 3.21
N ALA A 76 -30.57 26.14 2.46
CA ALA A 76 -31.46 27.21 2.93
C ALA A 76 -32.90 26.74 3.23
N ARG A 77 -33.35 25.65 2.62
CA ARG A 77 -34.70 25.06 2.83
C ARG A 77 -34.70 23.95 3.88
N SER A 78 -33.54 23.58 4.38
CA SER A 78 -33.37 22.49 5.34
C SER A 78 -33.62 23.00 6.76
N PRO A 79 -34.41 22.30 7.59
CA PRO A 79 -34.79 22.78 8.92
C PRO A 79 -33.69 22.59 9.99
N GLY A 80 -32.70 21.73 9.74
CA GLY A 80 -31.56 21.46 10.64
C GLY A 80 -30.28 22.21 10.23
N TRP A 81 -29.18 21.96 10.93
CA TRP A 81 -27.92 22.65 10.66
C TRP A 81 -27.00 21.87 9.72
N ALA A 82 -26.67 22.48 8.58
CA ALA A 82 -25.60 22.05 7.69
C ALA A 82 -25.05 23.26 6.90
N GLN A 83 -23.79 23.17 6.47
CA GLN A 83 -23.09 24.24 5.76
C GLN A 83 -22.30 23.70 4.57
N LEU A 84 -22.18 24.53 3.52
CA LEU A 84 -21.27 24.30 2.41
C LEU A 84 -19.82 24.36 2.92
N SER A 85 -19.13 23.23 2.81
CA SER A 85 -17.84 22.99 3.45
C SER A 85 -16.70 22.84 2.44
N VAL A 86 -17.02 22.42 1.21
CA VAL A 86 -16.05 22.20 0.15
C VAL A 86 -16.65 22.62 -1.20
N VAL A 87 -15.87 23.30 -2.03
CA VAL A 87 -16.13 23.50 -3.45
C VAL A 87 -14.96 22.87 -4.20
N ASN A 88 -15.18 21.64 -4.68
CA ASN A 88 -14.18 20.88 -5.42
C ASN A 88 -14.10 21.32 -6.87
N SER A 89 -15.26 21.52 -7.49
CA SER A 89 -15.41 21.91 -8.89
C SER A 89 -16.77 22.60 -9.09
N PRO A 90 -17.09 23.10 -10.30
CA PRO A 90 -18.40 23.68 -10.60
C PRO A 90 -19.58 22.71 -10.40
N ALA A 91 -19.34 21.39 -10.46
CA ALA A 91 -20.36 20.36 -10.36
C ALA A 91 -20.15 19.41 -9.16
N MET A 92 -19.19 19.70 -8.28
CA MET A 92 -18.89 18.87 -7.11
C MET A 92 -18.61 19.72 -5.88
N VAL A 93 -19.44 19.53 -4.86
CA VAL A 93 -19.36 20.24 -3.59
C VAL A 93 -19.38 19.27 -2.41
N GLY A 94 -19.01 19.76 -1.23
CA GLY A 94 -19.12 19.04 0.02
C GLY A 94 -19.89 19.84 1.06
N ILE A 95 -20.69 19.14 1.84
CA ILE A 95 -21.45 19.70 2.96
C ILE A 95 -21.04 19.03 4.27
N SER A 96 -21.20 19.76 5.36
CA SER A 96 -20.95 19.28 6.71
C SER A 96 -21.99 19.85 7.66
N GLY A 97 -22.41 19.07 8.65
CA GLY A 97 -23.45 19.48 9.59
C GLY A 97 -23.86 18.38 10.53
N ASP A 98 -25.04 18.55 11.12
CA ASP A 98 -25.71 17.53 11.92
C ASP A 98 -25.91 16.27 11.07
N ARG A 99 -25.65 15.10 11.64
CA ARG A 99 -25.70 13.82 10.91
C ARG A 99 -27.04 13.61 10.22
N GLU A 100 -28.14 13.81 10.94
CA GLU A 100 -29.50 13.60 10.40
C GLU A 100 -29.78 14.57 9.25
N MET A 101 -29.34 15.83 9.38
CA MET A 101 -29.53 16.84 8.35
C MET A 101 -28.75 16.51 7.07
N VAL A 102 -27.47 16.16 7.23
CA VAL A 102 -26.62 15.77 6.09
C VAL A 102 -27.18 14.51 5.41
N GLN A 103 -27.64 13.52 6.17
CA GLN A 103 -28.28 12.32 5.62
C GLN A 103 -29.55 12.67 4.83
N GLY A 104 -30.43 13.51 5.36
CA GLY A 104 -31.65 13.94 4.66
C GLY A 104 -31.36 14.68 3.35
N ILE A 105 -30.29 15.50 3.30
CA ILE A 105 -29.85 16.16 2.07
C ILE A 105 -29.31 15.13 1.07
N VAL A 106 -28.49 14.18 1.51
CA VAL A 106 -27.98 13.08 0.66
C VAL A 106 -29.13 12.27 0.07
N ASP A 107 -30.14 11.93 0.87
CA ASP A 107 -31.32 11.20 0.42
C ASP A 107 -32.11 12.01 -0.62
N THR A 108 -32.25 13.32 -0.40
CA THR A 108 -32.93 14.24 -1.34
C THR A 108 -32.24 14.26 -2.70
N PHE A 109 -30.91 14.35 -2.74
CA PHE A 109 -30.16 14.31 -4.00
C PHE A 109 -30.22 12.93 -4.65
N THR A 110 -30.09 11.86 -3.85
CA THR A 110 -30.13 10.48 -4.35
C THR A 110 -31.49 10.15 -4.97
N GLN A 111 -32.59 10.59 -4.36
CA GLN A 111 -33.95 10.45 -4.91
C GLN A 111 -34.13 11.19 -6.24
N ARG A 112 -33.36 12.25 -6.48
CA ARG A 112 -33.34 13.00 -7.75
C ARG A 112 -32.35 12.42 -8.78
N GLY A 113 -31.75 11.25 -8.50
CA GLY A 113 -30.75 10.63 -9.36
C GLY A 113 -29.40 11.36 -9.38
N THR A 114 -29.16 12.29 -8.45
CA THR A 114 -27.89 13.00 -8.31
C THR A 114 -26.99 12.26 -7.33
N PHE A 115 -25.73 12.05 -7.69
CA PHE A 115 -24.77 11.40 -6.79
C PHE A 115 -24.57 12.23 -5.52
N ALA A 116 -24.83 11.62 -4.36
CA ALA A 116 -24.51 12.18 -3.06
C ALA A 116 -24.09 11.05 -2.12
N ARG A 117 -23.06 11.27 -1.30
CA ARG A 117 -22.55 10.22 -0.41
C ARG A 117 -21.91 10.80 0.84
N ILE A 118 -22.28 10.25 1.99
CA ILE A 118 -21.59 10.51 3.26
C ILE A 118 -20.16 9.97 3.20
N ILE A 119 -19.20 10.79 3.61
CA ILE A 119 -17.79 10.41 3.72
C ILE A 119 -17.45 10.06 5.18
N ARG A 120 -16.37 9.31 5.38
CA ARG A 120 -15.89 8.87 6.70
C ARG A 120 -15.22 10.01 7.47
N VAL A 121 -15.99 11.06 7.75
CA VAL A 121 -15.60 12.18 8.60
C VAL A 121 -16.75 12.41 9.57
N HIS A 122 -16.43 12.34 10.87
CA HIS A 122 -17.42 12.30 11.96
C HIS A 122 -17.48 13.59 12.78
N TYR A 123 -16.82 14.65 12.31
CA TYR A 123 -16.81 15.98 12.93
C TYR A 123 -17.11 17.05 11.87
N PRO A 124 -17.58 18.25 12.26
CA PRO A 124 -18.09 19.21 11.30
C PRO A 124 -16.99 20.12 10.75
N ALA A 125 -16.03 19.53 10.02
CA ALA A 125 -14.91 20.26 9.42
C ALA A 125 -15.38 21.35 8.45
N HIS A 126 -14.64 22.45 8.36
CA HIS A 126 -14.91 23.57 7.42
C HIS A 126 -16.25 24.28 7.66
N THR A 127 -16.73 24.29 8.90
CA THR A 127 -17.97 24.95 9.32
C THR A 127 -17.74 25.99 10.41
N SER A 128 -18.76 26.81 10.68
CA SER A 128 -18.75 27.77 11.79
C SER A 128 -18.50 27.15 13.16
N LEU A 129 -18.79 25.87 13.37
CA LEU A 129 -18.62 25.22 14.67
C LEU A 129 -17.14 25.11 15.09
N ILE A 130 -16.22 25.10 14.12
CA ILE A 130 -14.78 25.10 14.38
C ILE A 130 -14.29 26.39 15.06
N ASN A 131 -15.07 27.49 15.01
CA ASN A 131 -14.71 28.76 15.65
C ASN A 131 -14.41 28.61 17.15
N GLU A 132 -15.14 27.74 17.85
CA GLU A 132 -14.99 27.50 19.28
C GLU A 132 -13.61 26.92 19.65
N LEU A 133 -12.97 26.25 18.70
CA LEU A 133 -11.64 25.67 18.86
C LEU A 133 -10.52 26.61 18.40
N GLY A 134 -10.84 27.76 17.81
CA GLY A 134 -9.86 28.62 17.14
C GLY A 134 -8.73 29.09 18.04
N ALA A 135 -9.04 29.58 19.23
CA ALA A 135 -8.01 30.00 20.19
C ALA A 135 -7.11 28.82 20.62
N LYS A 136 -7.70 27.65 20.90
CA LYS A 136 -6.95 26.45 21.31
C LYS A 136 -6.01 25.97 20.21
N VAL A 137 -6.51 25.88 18.98
CA VAL A 137 -5.71 25.47 17.81
C VAL A 137 -4.55 26.44 17.59
N ARG A 138 -4.82 27.75 17.58
CA ARG A 138 -3.77 28.76 17.36
C ARG A 138 -2.70 28.75 18.44
N VAL A 139 -3.08 28.69 19.71
CA VAL A 139 -2.13 28.60 20.83
C VAL A 139 -1.30 27.31 20.72
N ALA A 140 -1.92 26.19 20.35
CA ALA A 140 -1.20 24.94 20.13
C ALA A 140 -0.17 25.06 18.99
N MET A 141 -0.52 25.70 17.87
CA MET A 141 0.40 25.95 16.77
C MET A 141 1.57 26.84 17.22
N GLN A 142 1.29 27.97 17.87
CA GLN A 142 2.31 28.90 18.36
C GLN A 142 3.29 28.25 19.34
N ARG A 143 2.81 27.29 20.16
CA ARG A 143 3.64 26.62 21.17
C ARG A 143 4.45 25.45 20.60
N GLN A 144 3.88 24.72 19.65
CA GLN A 144 4.45 23.43 19.22
C GLN A 144 5.28 23.54 17.96
N LEU A 145 4.95 24.44 17.03
CA LEU A 145 5.72 24.59 15.79
C LEU A 145 7.11 25.17 16.08
N GLN A 146 8.12 24.61 15.44
CA GLN A 146 9.49 25.14 15.50
C GLN A 146 9.61 26.42 14.66
N ASN A 147 8.95 26.46 13.50
CA ASN A 147 9.00 27.60 12.61
C ASN A 147 7.71 28.44 12.75
N PRO A 148 7.81 29.73 13.13
CA PRO A 148 6.65 30.59 13.34
C PRO A 148 6.07 31.17 12.03
N LYS A 149 6.64 30.82 10.87
CA LYS A 149 6.25 31.27 9.53
C LYS A 149 6.43 30.14 8.54
N PHE A 150 5.74 30.23 7.40
CA PHE A 150 6.07 29.40 6.25
C PHE A 150 7.49 29.71 5.78
N LEU A 151 8.20 28.66 5.37
CA LEU A 151 9.56 28.76 4.85
C LEU A 151 9.53 29.22 3.39
N ASP A 152 10.62 29.85 2.97
CA ASP A 152 10.83 30.22 1.58
C ASP A 152 11.20 28.97 0.76
N THR A 153 10.69 28.89 -0.47
CA THR A 153 10.92 27.75 -1.36
C THR A 153 10.75 28.14 -2.83
N GLU A 154 11.48 27.43 -3.71
CA GLU A 154 11.36 27.55 -5.16
C GLU A 154 10.13 26.81 -5.73
N ILE A 155 9.49 25.95 -4.94
CA ILE A 155 8.29 25.21 -5.36
C ILE A 155 7.05 25.94 -4.84
N ASP A 156 6.27 26.51 -5.74
CA ASP A 156 5.03 27.20 -5.39
C ASP A 156 4.05 26.25 -4.69
N CYS A 157 3.53 26.66 -3.53
CA CYS A 157 2.54 25.89 -2.77
C CYS A 157 1.18 26.58 -2.81
N LEU A 158 0.19 25.96 -3.47
CA LEU A 158 -1.18 26.47 -3.60
C LEU A 158 -2.12 25.78 -2.62
N GLY A 159 -2.78 26.58 -1.77
CA GLY A 159 -3.74 26.10 -0.78
C GLY A 159 -5.19 26.40 -1.16
N ALA A 160 -6.05 25.40 -1.01
CA ALA A 160 -7.50 25.55 -1.17
C ALA A 160 -8.16 26.40 -0.07
N THR A 161 -7.46 26.67 1.04
CA THR A 161 -7.96 27.52 2.15
C THR A 161 -8.26 28.94 1.70
N LEU A 162 -7.34 29.54 0.94
CA LEU A 162 -7.49 30.87 0.36
C LEU A 162 -7.67 30.84 -1.16
N GLY A 163 -7.50 29.66 -1.78
CA GLY A 163 -7.58 29.48 -3.23
C GLY A 163 -6.40 30.11 -3.96
N GLY A 164 -5.21 30.08 -3.37
CA GLY A 164 -4.03 30.80 -3.84
C GLY A 164 -2.74 30.38 -3.14
N PRO A 165 -1.62 31.09 -3.37
CA PRO A 165 -0.32 30.70 -2.85
C PRO A 165 -0.21 30.83 -1.33
N MET A 166 0.54 29.92 -0.73
CA MET A 166 0.95 29.94 0.67
C MET A 166 2.31 30.63 0.75
N THR A 167 2.31 31.88 1.20
CA THR A 167 3.51 32.75 1.20
C THR A 167 4.03 33.01 2.62
N PRO A 168 5.33 33.34 2.79
CA PRO A 168 5.94 33.58 4.11
C PRO A 168 5.33 34.72 4.95
N ASP A 169 4.60 35.65 4.33
CA ASP A 169 3.89 36.74 5.01
C ASP A 169 2.57 36.30 5.65
N LEU A 170 2.04 35.12 5.29
CA LEU A 170 0.83 34.60 5.91
C LEU A 170 1.11 34.15 7.36
N PRO A 171 0.24 34.52 8.31
CA PRO A 171 0.37 34.06 9.70
C PRO A 171 0.07 32.56 9.79
N ILE A 172 1.10 31.75 10.08
CA ILE A 172 1.01 30.28 10.00
C ILE A 172 -0.03 29.68 10.96
N ASP A 173 -0.11 30.18 12.19
CA ASP A 173 -1.06 29.71 13.21
C ASP A 173 -2.51 29.99 12.79
N GLN A 174 -2.74 31.17 12.25
CA GLN A 174 -4.02 31.62 11.76
C GLN A 174 -4.40 30.93 10.44
N TYR A 175 -3.43 30.68 9.57
CA TYR A 175 -3.62 29.94 8.31
C TYR A 175 -4.12 28.53 8.58
N TRP A 176 -3.48 27.79 9.49
CA TRP A 176 -3.91 26.42 9.77
C TRP A 176 -5.26 26.33 10.49
N PHE A 177 -5.62 27.36 11.26
CA PHE A 177 -6.98 27.50 11.76
C PHE A 177 -7.97 27.77 10.62
N TRP A 178 -7.68 28.71 9.71
CA TRP A 178 -8.51 28.95 8.53
C TRP A 178 -8.65 27.70 7.67
N ASN A 179 -7.59 26.91 7.50
CA ASN A 179 -7.64 25.66 6.75
C ASN A 179 -8.59 24.63 7.37
N LEU A 180 -8.78 24.62 8.69
CA LEU A 180 -9.74 23.73 9.36
C LEU A 180 -11.17 24.31 9.35
N ARG A 181 -11.28 25.63 9.30
CA ARG A 181 -12.52 26.39 9.56
C ARG A 181 -13.24 26.81 8.28
N ASN A 182 -12.53 27.29 7.28
CA ASN A 182 -13.11 27.91 6.10
C ASN A 182 -13.52 26.85 5.06
N THR A 183 -14.49 27.21 4.21
CA THR A 183 -14.83 26.39 3.04
C THR A 183 -13.59 26.12 2.19
N VAL A 184 -13.33 24.86 1.87
CA VAL A 184 -12.23 24.45 1.00
C VAL A 184 -12.54 24.88 -0.44
N ARG A 185 -11.72 25.74 -1.02
CA ARG A 185 -11.85 26.29 -2.38
C ARG A 185 -10.82 25.66 -3.33
N PHE A 186 -10.96 24.35 -3.54
CA PHE A 186 -10.06 23.60 -4.41
C PHE A 186 -10.21 24.03 -5.88
N ASP A 187 -11.43 24.40 -6.28
CA ASP A 187 -11.74 25.04 -7.55
C ASP A 187 -10.81 26.24 -7.85
N LYS A 188 -10.62 27.11 -6.86
CA LYS A 188 -9.73 28.28 -6.97
C LYS A 188 -8.27 27.92 -7.00
N ALA A 189 -7.85 26.92 -6.21
CA ALA A 189 -6.48 26.44 -6.21
C ALA A 189 -6.08 25.84 -7.58
N ILE A 190 -6.97 25.11 -8.25
CA ILE A 190 -6.74 24.63 -9.62
C ILE A 190 -6.69 25.80 -10.61
N ALA A 191 -7.59 26.78 -10.50
CA ALA A 191 -7.53 27.97 -11.35
C ALA A 191 -6.21 28.76 -11.16
N ALA A 192 -5.70 28.86 -9.94
CA ALA A 192 -4.42 29.50 -9.64
C ALA A 192 -3.20 28.73 -10.19
N ALA A 193 -3.30 27.40 -10.31
CA ALA A 193 -2.30 26.56 -10.96
C ALA A 193 -2.31 26.77 -12.48
N VAL A 194 -3.49 26.82 -13.09
CA VAL A 194 -3.64 27.10 -14.53
C VAL A 194 -3.06 28.47 -14.90
N GLN A 195 -3.26 29.49 -14.06
CA GLN A 195 -2.66 30.82 -14.25
C GLN A 195 -1.13 30.83 -14.18
N ARG A 196 -0.51 29.76 -13.66
CA ARG A 196 0.94 29.54 -13.61
C ARG A 196 1.41 28.58 -14.70
N ASP A 197 0.59 28.38 -15.73
CA ASP A 197 0.86 27.52 -16.87
C ASP A 197 1.11 26.05 -16.50
N VAL A 198 0.55 25.58 -15.38
CA VAL A 198 0.56 24.14 -15.04
C VAL A 198 -0.33 23.37 -16.01
N ASP A 199 0.24 22.40 -16.70
CA ASP A 199 -0.42 21.52 -17.68
C ASP A 199 -0.59 20.07 -17.18
N THR A 200 0.25 19.65 -16.24
CA THR A 200 0.32 18.26 -15.77
C THR A 200 0.02 18.17 -14.28
N PHE A 201 -1.00 17.39 -13.92
CA PHE A 201 -1.49 17.23 -12.56
C PHE A 201 -1.33 15.78 -12.09
N VAL A 202 -0.54 15.58 -11.04
CA VAL A 202 -0.32 14.25 -10.42
C VAL A 202 -1.02 14.18 -9.07
N GLU A 203 -2.09 13.37 -8.95
CA GLU A 203 -2.76 13.15 -7.68
C GLU A 203 -1.97 12.16 -6.80
N LEU A 204 -1.43 12.66 -5.69
CA LEU A 204 -0.66 11.90 -4.69
C LEU A 204 -1.57 11.14 -3.71
N ALA A 205 -2.33 10.17 -4.20
CA ALA A 205 -3.27 9.38 -3.40
C ALA A 205 -3.18 7.87 -3.67
N GLU A 206 -3.53 7.07 -2.65
CA GLU A 206 -3.71 5.61 -2.77
C GLU A 206 -4.93 5.24 -3.62
N HIS A 207 -5.86 6.19 -3.77
CA HIS A 207 -6.97 6.08 -4.70
C HIS A 207 -7.34 7.49 -5.18
N PRO A 208 -7.52 7.72 -6.49
CA PRO A 208 -7.91 9.03 -6.99
C PRO A 208 -9.26 9.43 -6.44
N THR A 209 -9.30 10.58 -5.79
CA THR A 209 -10.51 11.19 -5.23
C THR A 209 -10.80 12.57 -5.81
N LEU A 210 -9.78 13.23 -6.35
CA LEU A 210 -9.87 14.59 -6.86
C LEU A 210 -9.72 14.69 -8.38
N GLN A 211 -9.26 13.64 -9.09
CA GLN A 211 -9.11 13.68 -10.56
C GLN A 211 -10.34 14.19 -11.30
N LEU A 212 -11.55 13.72 -10.95
CA LEU A 212 -12.77 14.20 -11.60
C LEU A 212 -12.97 15.70 -11.39
N ALA A 213 -12.76 16.18 -10.16
CA ALA A 213 -12.85 17.60 -9.85
C ALA A 213 -11.77 18.41 -10.57
N ILE A 214 -10.54 17.88 -10.71
CA ILE A 214 -9.48 18.51 -11.51
C ILE A 214 -9.95 18.65 -12.96
N HIS A 215 -10.39 17.56 -13.60
CA HIS A 215 -10.90 17.60 -14.98
C HIS A 215 -12.04 18.60 -15.17
N GLU A 216 -13.01 18.64 -14.26
CA GLU A 216 -14.13 19.58 -14.34
C GLU A 216 -13.67 21.03 -14.24
N ASN A 217 -12.72 21.36 -13.36
CA ASN A 217 -12.15 22.71 -13.29
C ASN A 217 -11.34 23.05 -14.55
N LEU A 218 -10.55 22.11 -15.07
CA LEU A 218 -9.78 22.31 -16.30
C LEU A 218 -10.69 22.53 -17.51
N ALA A 219 -11.85 21.86 -17.57
CA ALA A 219 -12.84 22.04 -18.63
C ALA A 219 -13.53 23.42 -18.62
N THR A 220 -13.43 24.18 -17.51
CA THR A 220 -13.93 25.58 -17.47
C THR A 220 -12.96 26.60 -18.04
N GLN A 221 -11.71 26.20 -18.29
CA GLN A 221 -10.70 27.09 -18.84
C GLN A 221 -10.96 27.29 -20.33
N SER A 222 -10.79 28.52 -20.80
CA SER A 222 -11.10 28.89 -22.20
C SER A 222 -9.95 28.64 -23.17
N ASP A 223 -8.90 27.91 -22.77
CA ASP A 223 -7.75 27.62 -23.63
C ASP A 223 -7.72 26.15 -24.08
N ASP A 224 -7.37 25.93 -25.34
CA ASP A 224 -7.27 24.59 -25.97
C ASP A 224 -5.96 23.87 -25.61
N ARG A 225 -5.28 24.28 -24.54
CA ARG A 225 -4.01 23.68 -24.14
C ARG A 225 -4.26 22.25 -23.63
N PRO A 226 -3.57 21.23 -24.18
CA PRO A 226 -3.70 19.87 -23.65
C PRO A 226 -3.21 19.86 -22.21
N ARG A 227 -3.97 19.21 -21.33
CA ARG A 227 -3.61 19.05 -19.93
C ARG A 227 -3.72 17.60 -19.53
N MET A 228 -2.73 17.12 -18.79
CA MET A 228 -2.65 15.75 -18.33
C MET A 228 -3.05 15.67 -16.86
N VAL A 229 -3.86 14.68 -16.51
CA VAL A 229 -4.20 14.36 -15.12
C VAL A 229 -3.93 12.88 -14.91
N VAL A 230 -3.03 12.57 -13.99
CA VAL A 230 -2.66 11.20 -13.63
C VAL A 230 -2.78 10.97 -12.14
N GLY A 231 -2.99 9.71 -11.75
CA GLY A 231 -3.03 9.29 -10.36
C GLY A 231 -1.73 8.63 -9.95
N THR A 232 -1.58 8.36 -8.67
CA THR A 232 -0.47 7.51 -8.22
C THR A 232 -0.84 6.04 -8.33
N THR A 233 -1.99 5.67 -7.79
CA THR A 233 -2.51 4.29 -7.81
C THR A 233 -4.01 4.29 -7.56
N ASP A 234 -4.66 3.12 -7.58
CA ASP A 234 -6.06 2.97 -7.24
C ASP A 234 -6.30 1.85 -6.21
N ARG A 235 -7.51 1.82 -5.63
CA ARG A 235 -7.89 0.87 -4.57
C ARG A 235 -7.77 -0.61 -4.96
N ALA A 236 -7.69 -0.94 -6.25
CA ALA A 236 -7.59 -2.30 -6.77
C ALA A 236 -6.16 -2.65 -7.22
N ALA A 237 -5.23 -1.70 -7.19
CA ALA A 237 -3.84 -1.94 -7.55
C ALA A 237 -3.19 -2.92 -6.56
N ALA A 238 -2.63 -4.01 -7.09
CA ALA A 238 -1.96 -5.05 -6.31
C ALA A 238 -0.42 -4.93 -6.33
N GLY A 239 0.11 -3.90 -6.99
CA GLY A 239 1.54 -3.70 -7.22
C GLY A 239 1.81 -2.36 -7.91
N LEU A 240 3.00 -2.22 -8.48
CA LEU A 240 3.45 -0.97 -9.09
C LEU A 240 2.98 -0.76 -10.52
N ASP A 241 2.28 -1.71 -11.15
CA ASP A 241 1.90 -1.61 -12.58
C ASP A 241 1.18 -0.29 -12.94
N GLN A 242 0.23 0.14 -12.10
CA GLN A 242 -0.49 1.39 -12.35
C GLN A 242 0.41 2.61 -12.18
N PHE A 243 1.25 2.60 -11.15
CA PHE A 243 2.26 3.63 -10.93
C PHE A 243 3.23 3.70 -12.11
N THR A 244 3.81 2.57 -12.52
CA THR A 244 4.76 2.46 -13.65
C THR A 244 4.13 2.89 -14.97
N ARG A 245 2.86 2.56 -15.22
CA ARG A 245 2.13 3.06 -16.40
C ARG A 245 1.99 4.59 -16.37
N ASN A 246 1.61 5.16 -15.23
CA ASN A 246 1.45 6.60 -15.10
C ASN A 246 2.81 7.32 -15.17
N LEU A 247 3.86 6.72 -14.61
CA LEU A 247 5.24 7.19 -14.73
C LEU A 247 5.69 7.18 -16.19
N ALA A 248 5.46 6.10 -16.93
CA ALA A 248 5.78 6.03 -18.35
C ALA A 248 5.03 7.09 -19.15
N GLN A 249 3.77 7.38 -18.81
CA GLN A 249 3.01 8.44 -19.45
C GLN A 249 3.64 9.82 -19.22
N LEU A 250 4.05 10.13 -17.98
CA LEU A 250 4.74 11.38 -17.66
C LEU A 250 6.11 11.46 -18.34
N ALA A 251 6.91 10.39 -18.28
CA ALA A 251 8.24 10.34 -18.86
C ALA A 251 8.26 10.43 -20.39
N LEU A 252 7.18 10.03 -21.07
CA LEU A 252 7.03 10.17 -22.52
C LEU A 252 6.53 11.55 -22.94
N ASP A 253 5.85 12.27 -22.04
CA ASP A 253 5.36 13.63 -22.26
C ASP A 253 6.45 14.68 -21.94
N ASP A 254 7.32 14.38 -20.97
CA ASP A 254 8.47 15.19 -20.59
C ASP A 254 9.71 14.83 -21.44
N LEU A 255 10.03 15.69 -22.43
CA LEU A 255 11.19 15.53 -23.30
C LEU A 255 12.53 15.62 -22.55
N ASP A 256 12.55 16.25 -21.38
CA ASP A 256 13.75 16.42 -20.54
C ASP A 256 13.81 15.38 -19.40
N TYR A 257 12.92 14.37 -19.42
CA TYR A 257 12.91 13.32 -18.41
C TYR A 257 14.24 12.56 -18.38
N SER A 258 14.90 12.58 -17.22
CA SER A 258 16.18 11.90 -17.02
C SER A 258 15.98 10.40 -16.82
N TRP A 259 16.06 9.62 -17.91
CA TRP A 259 15.96 8.16 -17.88
C TRP A 259 17.01 7.48 -16.98
N ASP A 260 18.11 8.16 -16.68
CA ASP A 260 19.15 7.69 -15.75
C ASP A 260 18.59 7.44 -14.33
N CYS A 261 17.52 8.14 -13.93
CA CYS A 261 16.89 7.93 -12.62
C CYS A 261 16.21 6.55 -12.49
N LEU A 262 15.94 5.87 -13.62
CA LEU A 262 15.42 4.50 -13.65
C LEU A 262 16.53 3.44 -13.65
N GLY A 263 17.79 3.86 -13.83
CA GLY A 263 18.93 2.97 -13.89
C GLY A 263 19.20 2.29 -12.55
N THR A 264 19.44 0.98 -12.58
CA THR A 264 20.11 0.29 -11.47
C THR A 264 21.61 0.33 -11.71
N SER A 265 22.41 0.37 -10.63
CA SER A 265 23.88 0.45 -10.71
C SER A 265 24.45 -0.71 -11.56
N SER A 266 24.75 -0.45 -12.83
CA SER A 266 25.52 -1.39 -13.65
C SER A 266 26.99 -1.29 -13.26
N GLY A 267 27.68 -2.42 -13.10
CA GLY A 267 29.08 -2.53 -12.64
C GLY A 267 30.16 -1.92 -13.55
N GLY A 268 29.85 -0.85 -14.29
CA GLY A 268 30.73 -0.13 -15.18
C GLY A 268 29.96 0.74 -16.19
N PRO A 269 30.67 1.61 -16.94
CA PRO A 269 30.08 2.38 -18.01
C PRO A 269 29.50 1.47 -19.10
N ILE A 270 28.31 1.81 -19.60
CA ILE A 270 27.65 1.10 -20.70
C ILE A 270 28.54 1.21 -21.94
N SER A 271 29.01 0.08 -22.47
CA SER A 271 29.76 0.05 -23.72
C SER A 271 28.80 0.25 -24.90
N LEU A 272 29.04 1.31 -25.68
CA LEU A 272 28.32 1.58 -26.91
C LEU A 272 29.12 1.02 -28.11
N PRO A 273 28.44 0.47 -29.14
CA PRO A 273 26.99 0.35 -29.29
C PRO A 273 26.40 -0.80 -28.46
N LEU A 274 25.10 -0.70 -28.13
CA LEU A 274 24.34 -1.79 -27.52
C LEU A 274 24.17 -2.93 -28.54
N LEU A 275 25.07 -3.92 -28.52
CA LEU A 275 25.23 -4.92 -29.58
C LEU A 275 23.96 -5.74 -29.89
N ASP A 276 23.07 -5.92 -28.91
CA ASP A 276 21.81 -6.68 -29.05
C ASP A 276 20.55 -5.79 -29.07
N PHE A 277 20.70 -4.47 -29.11
CA PHE A 277 19.54 -3.57 -29.20
C PHE A 277 19.14 -3.38 -30.67
N PRO A 278 17.86 -3.57 -31.04
CA PRO A 278 17.43 -3.42 -32.42
C PRO A 278 17.70 -1.99 -32.91
N ASN A 279 18.24 -1.87 -34.11
CA ASN A 279 18.40 -0.57 -34.75
C ASN A 279 17.02 0.11 -34.92
N THR A 280 17.00 1.44 -34.87
CA THR A 280 15.80 2.22 -35.14
C THR A 280 15.16 1.79 -36.46
N CYS A 281 13.90 1.37 -36.39
CA CYS A 281 13.11 1.04 -37.57
C CYS A 281 12.77 2.33 -38.33
N MET A 282 13.61 2.69 -39.29
CA MET A 282 13.36 3.84 -40.15
C MET A 282 12.17 3.55 -41.07
N HIS A 283 11.21 4.47 -41.13
CA HIS A 283 10.16 4.42 -42.14
C HIS A 283 10.80 4.61 -43.52
N GLN A 284 10.82 3.55 -44.33
CA GLN A 284 11.42 3.60 -45.66
C GLN A 284 10.55 4.45 -46.58
N THR A 285 10.93 5.71 -46.74
CA THR A 285 10.42 6.55 -47.81
C THR A 285 11.39 6.48 -48.96
N ARG A 286 10.91 6.13 -50.16
CA ARG A 286 11.73 6.14 -51.36
C ARG A 286 12.07 7.60 -51.73
N LEU A 287 13.22 8.07 -51.26
CA LEU A 287 13.80 9.37 -51.63
C LEU A 287 14.76 9.23 -52.82
N TRP A 288 14.36 8.42 -53.80
CA TRP A 288 15.08 8.27 -55.06
C TRP A 288 14.16 8.75 -56.15
N LEU A 289 14.55 9.77 -56.90
CA LEU A 289 13.81 10.19 -58.09
C LEU A 289 14.06 9.12 -59.17
N PRO A 290 13.07 8.26 -59.52
CA PRO A 290 13.27 7.26 -60.56
C PRO A 290 13.66 7.95 -61.87
N TYR A 291 14.61 7.38 -62.61
CA TYR A 291 15.08 7.96 -63.88
C TYR A 291 13.93 8.20 -64.87
N GLU A 292 12.92 7.33 -64.80
CA GLU A 292 11.69 7.39 -65.58
C GLU A 292 10.75 8.52 -65.10
N ASP A 293 10.81 8.93 -63.83
CA ASP A 293 10.07 10.07 -63.26
C ASP A 293 10.81 11.41 -63.45
N VAL A 294 12.15 11.40 -63.60
CA VAL A 294 12.90 12.53 -64.18
C VAL A 294 12.44 12.78 -65.61
N GLN A 295 12.24 11.71 -66.39
CA GLN A 295 11.73 11.77 -67.76
C GLN A 295 10.22 12.04 -67.83
N ALA A 296 9.41 11.52 -66.90
CA ALA A 296 7.95 11.65 -66.92
C ALA A 296 7.44 12.97 -66.33
N ARG A 297 8.15 13.59 -65.37
CA ARG A 297 7.93 15.00 -64.95
C ARG A 297 8.29 16.02 -66.04
N HIS A 298 9.09 15.57 -67.00
CA HIS A 298 9.34 16.24 -68.28
C HIS A 298 8.28 15.92 -69.35
N ALA A 299 7.53 14.81 -69.25
CA ALA A 299 6.81 14.24 -70.38
C ALA A 299 5.27 14.24 -70.30
N ARG A 300 4.62 14.65 -69.21
CA ARG A 300 3.21 15.08 -69.22
C ARG A 300 2.98 16.10 -68.10
N GLN A 301 2.28 17.18 -68.43
CA GLN A 301 1.97 18.37 -67.62
C GLN A 301 1.26 18.00 -66.29
N THR A 302 1.95 17.57 -65.23
CA THR A 302 1.22 16.96 -64.08
C THR A 302 0.30 15.82 -64.62
N PRO A 303 -0.78 15.36 -63.95
CA PRO A 303 -0.82 14.43 -62.82
C PRO A 303 -1.73 13.19 -63.06
N SER A 304 -1.61 12.23 -62.12
CA SER A 304 -2.66 11.34 -61.56
C SER A 304 -3.29 10.26 -62.46
N THR A 305 -3.47 8.99 -62.06
CA THR A 305 -4.30 8.42 -60.98
C THR A 305 -4.06 6.88 -61.03
N ALA A 306 -3.74 6.15 -59.95
CA ALA A 306 -4.57 5.63 -58.84
C ALA A 306 -4.84 4.10 -58.92
N SER A 307 -4.88 3.45 -57.73
CA SER A 307 -5.55 2.17 -57.39
C SER A 307 -4.75 0.86 -57.68
N VAL A 308 -4.71 -0.22 -56.86
CA VAL A 308 -5.57 -0.73 -55.76
C VAL A 308 -4.90 -1.92 -54.98
N ALA A 309 -5.31 -2.09 -53.71
CA ALA A 309 -5.44 -3.26 -52.79
C ALA A 309 -4.25 -4.21 -52.45
N VAL A 310 -3.86 -4.34 -51.17
CA VAL A 310 -4.36 -5.18 -50.02
C VAL A 310 -4.06 -6.69 -50.16
N ALA A 311 -3.22 -7.21 -49.24
CA ALA A 311 -3.37 -8.56 -48.67
C ALA A 311 -2.74 -8.63 -47.27
N GLU A 312 -3.54 -9.15 -46.33
CA GLU A 312 -3.40 -9.14 -44.88
C GLU A 312 -2.39 -10.18 -44.36
N GLY A 313 -1.65 -9.82 -43.31
CA GLY A 313 -0.85 -10.74 -42.50
C GLY A 313 -1.25 -10.63 -41.03
N GLN A 314 -2.26 -11.39 -40.63
CA GLN A 314 -2.74 -11.49 -39.24
C GLN A 314 -1.74 -12.28 -38.39
N GLY A 315 -1.09 -11.60 -37.44
CA GLY A 315 -0.31 -12.22 -36.35
C GLY A 315 -1.16 -12.33 -35.06
N PRO A 316 -1.03 -13.38 -34.24
CA PRO A 316 -2.00 -13.71 -33.20
C PRO A 316 -1.92 -12.77 -31.98
N ILE A 317 -3.10 -12.36 -31.50
CA ILE A 317 -3.30 -11.63 -30.24
C ILE A 317 -2.97 -12.57 -29.06
N PRO A 318 -2.12 -12.18 -28.10
CA PRO A 318 -1.92 -12.94 -26.87
C PRO A 318 -3.21 -12.97 -26.05
N LYS A 319 -3.67 -14.18 -25.73
CA LYS A 319 -4.85 -14.41 -24.89
C LYS A 319 -4.65 -13.77 -23.51
N THR A 320 -5.58 -12.90 -23.13
CA THR A 320 -5.74 -12.40 -21.77
C THR A 320 -5.91 -13.57 -20.81
N THR A 321 -4.97 -13.72 -19.88
CA THR A 321 -5.11 -14.69 -18.79
C THR A 321 -6.09 -14.10 -17.77
N PRO A 322 -7.12 -14.84 -17.33
CA PRO A 322 -8.08 -14.30 -16.37
C PRO A 322 -7.41 -13.99 -15.04
N ALA A 323 -7.92 -12.96 -14.36
CA ALA A 323 -7.49 -12.56 -13.03
C ALA A 323 -7.45 -13.76 -12.08
N ARG A 324 -6.31 -13.98 -11.43
CA ARG A 324 -6.18 -14.96 -10.35
C ARG A 324 -6.24 -14.22 -9.03
N ARG A 325 -7.21 -14.60 -8.20
CA ARG A 325 -7.27 -14.22 -6.79
C ARG A 325 -6.07 -14.85 -6.08
N LEU A 326 -5.12 -14.03 -5.62
CA LEU A 326 -4.17 -14.46 -4.61
C LEU A 326 -4.90 -14.41 -3.27
N ALA A 327 -5.27 -15.58 -2.77
CA ALA A 327 -5.72 -15.75 -1.39
C ALA A 327 -4.52 -16.24 -0.58
N GLU A 328 -4.26 -15.62 0.56
CA GLU A 328 -3.38 -16.20 1.57
C GLU A 328 -4.20 -17.23 2.36
N ASP A 329 -3.94 -18.51 2.09
CA ASP A 329 -4.52 -19.61 2.84
C ASP A 329 -3.60 -19.99 4.00
N TRP A 330 -4.08 -19.79 5.22
CA TRP A 330 -3.41 -20.26 6.43
C TRP A 330 -3.64 -21.75 6.59
N VAL A 331 -2.66 -22.55 6.19
CA VAL A 331 -2.75 -24.02 6.27
C VAL A 331 -2.02 -24.52 7.52
N ARG A 332 -2.77 -25.10 8.44
CA ARG A 332 -2.21 -25.89 9.54
C ARG A 332 -1.63 -27.19 8.97
N LEU A 333 -0.31 -27.34 9.04
CA LEU A 333 0.37 -28.53 8.54
C LEU A 333 0.03 -29.77 9.39
N SER A 334 -0.62 -30.75 8.78
CA SER A 334 -1.04 -32.01 9.44
C SER A 334 0.02 -33.12 9.36
N GLN A 335 0.95 -33.07 8.40
CA GLN A 335 2.09 -33.97 8.28
C GLN A 335 3.32 -33.23 7.71
N ARG A 336 4.51 -33.53 8.27
CA ARG A 336 5.79 -32.89 7.92
C ARG A 336 6.66 -33.92 7.20
N SER A 337 6.92 -33.70 5.91
CA SER A 337 8.17 -34.21 5.32
C SER A 337 9.30 -33.32 5.86
N LEU A 338 10.51 -33.83 6.05
CA LEU A 338 11.65 -33.02 6.50
C LEU A 338 12.72 -33.01 5.42
N LEU A 339 13.34 -31.85 5.21
CA LEU A 339 14.56 -31.68 4.44
C LEU A 339 15.72 -32.37 5.16
N PRO A 340 16.75 -32.81 4.42
CA PRO A 340 17.98 -33.30 5.04
C PRO A 340 18.61 -32.20 5.92
N PRO A 341 19.46 -32.60 6.88
CA PRO A 341 20.10 -31.65 7.80
C PRO A 341 20.83 -30.52 7.07
N ARG A 342 20.66 -29.28 7.56
CA ARG A 342 21.17 -28.04 6.94
C ARG A 342 22.25 -27.38 7.80
N ALA A 343 23.09 -26.54 7.19
CA ALA A 343 23.97 -25.62 7.91
C ALA A 343 23.21 -24.31 8.21
N ILE A 344 23.08 -23.97 9.50
CA ILE A 344 22.22 -22.90 10.02
C ILE A 344 23.08 -21.84 10.72
N ALA A 345 22.95 -20.60 10.28
CA ALA A 345 23.57 -19.45 10.93
C ALA A 345 22.54 -18.77 11.83
N ILE A 346 22.85 -18.55 13.10
CA ILE A 346 21.94 -17.93 14.07
C ILE A 346 22.44 -16.52 14.38
N ALA A 347 21.54 -15.53 14.34
CA ALA A 347 21.83 -14.16 14.72
C ALA A 347 21.01 -13.78 15.96
N ASP A 348 21.73 -13.43 17.03
CA ASP A 348 21.19 -12.84 18.25
C ASP A 348 21.93 -11.52 18.51
N HIS A 349 21.32 -10.41 18.10
CA HIS A 349 21.95 -9.10 18.17
C HIS A 349 21.94 -8.48 19.57
N THR A 350 21.07 -8.96 20.47
CA THR A 350 20.99 -8.44 21.85
C THR A 350 21.79 -9.29 22.83
N GLY A 351 22.10 -10.54 22.47
CA GLY A 351 22.68 -11.54 23.37
C GLY A 351 21.68 -12.09 24.39
N CYS A 352 20.42 -11.62 24.35
CA CYS A 352 19.38 -12.04 25.31
C CYS A 352 18.79 -13.41 24.97
N CYS A 353 19.11 -13.98 23.81
CA CYS A 353 18.65 -15.31 23.39
C CYS A 353 19.74 -16.39 23.57
N ALA A 354 20.81 -16.14 24.34
CA ALA A 354 21.95 -17.06 24.48
C ALA A 354 21.56 -18.51 24.87
N ASP A 355 20.62 -18.68 25.81
CA ASP A 355 20.13 -20.00 26.21
C ASP A 355 19.37 -20.71 25.07
N LEU A 356 18.60 -19.96 24.29
CA LEU A 356 17.89 -20.46 23.11
C LEU A 356 18.85 -20.81 21.98
N VAL A 357 19.88 -19.99 21.74
CA VAL A 357 20.94 -20.29 20.78
C VAL A 357 21.63 -21.61 21.16
N SER A 358 22.00 -21.79 22.43
CA SER A 358 22.61 -23.02 22.92
C SER A 358 21.70 -24.23 22.72
N ALA A 359 20.42 -24.11 23.05
CA ALA A 359 19.42 -25.17 22.84
C ALA A 359 19.25 -25.53 21.36
N VAL A 360 19.19 -24.54 20.46
CA VAL A 360 19.12 -24.78 19.00
C VAL A 360 20.38 -25.48 18.49
N CYS A 361 21.57 -25.08 18.95
CA CYS A 361 22.83 -25.73 18.57
C CYS A 361 22.91 -27.19 19.03
N MET A 362 22.49 -27.49 20.26
CA MET A 362 22.45 -28.87 20.76
C MET A 362 21.45 -29.72 19.97
N ALA A 363 20.21 -29.24 19.82
CA ALA A 363 19.18 -29.98 19.10
C ALA A 363 19.49 -30.13 17.59
N ALA A 364 20.20 -29.17 16.98
CA ALA A 364 20.70 -29.31 15.61
C ALA A 364 21.70 -30.47 15.50
N GLY A 365 22.62 -30.58 16.45
CA GLY A 365 23.61 -31.67 16.51
C GLY A 365 22.96 -33.05 16.63
N GLU A 366 21.88 -33.17 17.41
CA GLU A 366 21.10 -34.42 17.53
C GLU A 366 20.42 -34.83 16.22
N LEU A 367 20.08 -33.86 15.37
CA LEU A 367 19.50 -34.07 14.03
C LEU A 367 20.55 -34.23 12.92
N GLY A 368 21.85 -34.15 13.24
CA GLY A 368 22.93 -34.15 12.26
C GLY A 368 23.06 -32.86 11.44
N ALA A 369 22.40 -31.78 11.88
CA ALA A 369 22.52 -30.44 11.32
C ALA A 369 23.65 -29.68 12.03
N ALA A 370 24.18 -28.63 11.38
CA ALA A 370 25.15 -27.73 12.00
C ALA A 370 24.47 -26.39 12.27
N ALA A 371 24.56 -25.87 13.49
CA ALA A 371 24.09 -24.53 13.82
C ALA A 371 25.17 -23.76 14.58
N CYS A 372 25.37 -22.48 14.25
CA CYS A 372 26.35 -21.62 14.90
C CYS A 372 25.85 -20.18 15.06
N LEU A 373 26.31 -19.48 16.11
CA LEU A 373 26.04 -18.06 16.33
C LEU A 373 26.96 -17.21 15.45
N ILE A 374 26.39 -16.20 14.77
CA ILE A 374 27.12 -15.21 14.00
C ILE A 374 27.40 -14.00 14.92
N GLY A 375 28.68 -13.61 15.08
CA GLY A 375 29.05 -12.34 15.71
C GLY A 375 29.70 -12.37 17.10
N GLY A 376 30.34 -13.47 17.52
CA GLY A 376 31.20 -13.51 18.73
C GLY A 376 32.59 -14.09 18.42
N GLU A 377 33.59 -13.88 19.29
CA GLU A 377 35.03 -14.21 19.14
C GLU A 377 35.41 -15.65 18.73
N ASN A 378 34.44 -16.54 18.51
CA ASN A 378 34.63 -17.87 17.93
C ASN A 378 33.94 -17.98 16.56
N THR A 379 34.52 -17.33 15.55
CA THR A 379 34.14 -17.55 14.15
C THR A 379 34.62 -18.94 13.72
N VAL A 380 33.77 -19.96 13.84
CA VAL A 380 34.04 -21.28 13.27
C VAL A 380 33.95 -21.17 11.74
N ALA A 381 34.88 -21.84 11.07
CA ALA A 381 35.25 -21.75 9.66
C ALA A 381 34.12 -21.58 8.64
N GLN A 382 34.46 -20.83 7.59
CA GLN A 382 33.78 -20.63 6.31
C GLN A 382 33.25 -21.94 5.67
N GLY A 383 32.17 -22.48 6.21
CA GLY A 383 31.33 -23.49 5.58
C GLY A 383 30.20 -22.83 4.79
N HIS A 384 29.71 -23.51 3.76
CA HIS A 384 28.51 -23.09 3.03
C HIS A 384 27.31 -23.11 3.98
N LEU A 385 26.70 -21.95 4.24
CA LEU A 385 25.53 -21.81 5.10
C LEU A 385 24.27 -21.90 4.25
N ASP A 386 23.36 -22.82 4.57
CA ASP A 386 22.13 -23.03 3.80
C ASP A 386 21.01 -22.06 4.22
N ALA A 387 20.96 -21.74 5.51
CA ALA A 387 19.90 -20.93 6.12
C ALA A 387 20.44 -20.00 7.21
N GLN A 388 19.80 -18.85 7.36
CA GLN A 388 20.08 -17.89 8.43
C GLN A 388 18.82 -17.66 9.26
N VAL A 389 18.95 -17.63 10.59
CA VAL A 389 17.87 -17.51 11.56
C VAL A 389 18.15 -16.32 12.47
N ILE A 390 17.29 -15.32 12.43
CA ILE A 390 17.36 -14.10 13.24
C ILE A 390 16.39 -14.27 14.41
N LEU A 391 16.92 -14.23 15.63
CA LEU A 391 16.13 -14.34 16.85
C LEU A 391 15.82 -12.95 17.40
N ILE A 392 14.53 -12.66 17.60
CA ILE A 392 14.09 -11.46 18.31
C ILE A 392 13.75 -11.87 19.75
N PRO A 393 14.40 -11.28 20.78
CA PRO A 393 14.08 -11.60 22.16
C PRO A 393 12.64 -11.18 22.48
N GLN A 394 11.97 -11.94 23.34
CA GLN A 394 10.64 -11.58 23.80
C GLN A 394 10.69 -10.20 24.48
N SER A 395 9.87 -9.26 23.99
CA SER A 395 9.78 -7.95 24.59
C SER A 395 9.12 -8.06 25.97
N PRO A 396 9.53 -7.25 26.97
CA PRO A 396 8.75 -7.13 28.19
C PRO A 396 7.34 -6.64 27.84
N ALA A 397 6.35 -6.87 28.70
CA ALA A 397 5.00 -6.34 28.47
C ALA A 397 5.04 -4.80 28.50
N LEU A 398 5.21 -4.18 27.34
CA LEU A 398 5.34 -2.74 27.15
C LEU A 398 3.95 -2.12 26.94
N GLY A 399 3.72 -0.94 27.53
CA GLY A 399 2.59 -0.10 27.14
C GLY A 399 2.83 0.55 25.77
N ASP A 400 1.76 0.99 25.10
CA ASP A 400 1.76 1.46 23.71
C ASP A 400 2.89 2.46 23.36
N ARG A 401 3.13 3.45 24.23
CA ARG A 401 4.18 4.47 24.01
C ARG A 401 5.59 3.86 24.05
N ALA A 402 5.83 2.93 24.97
CA ALA A 402 7.13 2.27 25.10
C ALA A 402 7.34 1.28 23.96
N ALA A 403 6.30 0.56 23.55
CA ALA A 403 6.34 -0.30 22.36
C ALA A 403 6.64 0.50 21.08
N ALA A 404 6.01 1.67 20.88
CA ALA A 404 6.29 2.53 19.73
C ALA A 404 7.75 3.04 19.72
N ALA A 405 8.29 3.40 20.89
CA ALA A 405 9.69 3.82 21.01
C ALA A 405 10.67 2.65 20.74
N GLU A 406 10.32 1.45 21.19
CA GLU A 406 11.10 0.23 20.93
C GLU A 406 11.12 -0.12 19.44
N VAL A 407 9.96 -0.07 18.77
CA VAL A 407 9.85 -0.26 17.31
C VAL A 407 10.70 0.76 16.55
N ALA A 408 10.63 2.04 16.94
CA ALA A 408 11.44 3.08 16.32
C ALA A 408 12.94 2.84 16.50
N THR A 409 13.35 2.39 17.70
CA THR A 409 14.75 2.05 18.01
C THR A 409 15.23 0.83 17.21
N PHE A 410 14.40 -0.22 17.16
CA PHE A 410 14.66 -1.45 16.42
C PHE A 410 14.92 -1.17 14.93
N PHE A 411 14.07 -0.36 14.28
CA PHE A 411 14.26 -0.01 12.88
C PHE A 411 15.33 1.07 12.62
N GLY A 412 15.60 1.93 13.60
CA GLY A 412 16.58 3.00 13.49
C GLY A 412 18.03 2.52 13.55
N ASN A 413 18.33 1.51 14.37
CA ASN A 413 19.70 1.03 14.57
C ASN A 413 20.08 -0.17 13.68
N ARG A 414 19.10 -0.90 13.13
CA ARG A 414 19.25 -2.08 12.24
C ARG A 414 20.29 -3.14 12.70
N THR A 415 20.70 -3.15 13.96
CA THR A 415 21.68 -4.09 14.52
C THR A 415 21.19 -5.54 14.51
N TRP A 416 19.87 -5.73 14.48
CA TRP A 416 19.21 -7.02 14.32
C TRP A 416 19.32 -7.62 12.91
N TRP A 417 19.76 -6.83 11.92
CA TRP A 417 19.91 -7.22 10.53
C TRP A 417 21.40 -7.38 10.16
N PRO A 418 22.02 -8.55 10.41
CA PRO A 418 23.33 -8.85 9.88
C PRO A 418 23.29 -9.03 8.35
N ALA A 419 24.37 -8.68 7.66
CA ALA A 419 24.53 -8.98 6.24
C ALA A 419 24.36 -10.49 5.98
N LEU A 420 23.67 -10.83 4.91
CA LEU A 420 23.48 -12.24 4.52
C LEU A 420 24.82 -12.81 4.02
N SER A 421 25.20 -13.98 4.53
CA SER A 421 26.38 -14.69 4.08
C SER A 421 26.17 -15.30 2.69
N ASP A 422 27.25 -15.40 1.91
CA ASP A 422 27.22 -16.05 0.59
C ASP A 422 26.73 -17.51 0.69
N GLY A 423 25.73 -17.87 -0.12
CA GLY A 423 25.15 -19.22 -0.18
C GLY A 423 23.86 -19.43 0.62
N VAL A 424 23.45 -18.47 1.45
CA VAL A 424 22.19 -18.55 2.21
C VAL A 424 21.00 -18.52 1.25
N SER A 425 20.18 -19.58 1.27
CA SER A 425 19.00 -19.70 0.40
C SER A 425 17.67 -19.49 1.13
N ASP A 426 17.69 -19.49 2.47
CA ASP A 426 16.55 -19.18 3.33
C ASP A 426 16.98 -18.28 4.50
N CYS A 427 16.30 -17.15 4.69
CA CYS A 427 16.45 -16.27 5.85
C CYS A 427 15.16 -16.34 6.68
N TRP A 428 15.29 -16.62 7.97
CA TRP A 428 14.17 -16.78 8.91
C TRP A 428 14.19 -15.68 9.96
N LEU A 429 13.07 -15.01 10.17
CA LEU A 429 12.82 -14.22 11.38
C LEU A 429 12.03 -15.07 12.38
N VAL A 430 12.47 -15.10 13.64
CA VAL A 430 11.76 -15.74 14.74
C VAL A 430 11.26 -14.67 15.71
N THR A 431 9.93 -14.58 15.86
CA THR A 431 9.25 -13.70 16.80
C THR A 431 8.52 -14.50 17.87
N VAL A 432 8.05 -13.82 18.92
CA VAL A 432 7.27 -14.40 20.01
C VAL A 432 5.98 -13.62 20.16
N ALA A 433 4.84 -14.30 19.99
CA ALA A 433 3.48 -13.77 20.09
C ALA A 433 3.23 -12.52 19.23
N GLY A 434 3.91 -12.37 18.09
CA GLY A 434 3.75 -11.25 17.17
C GLY A 434 2.56 -11.38 16.22
N GLU A 435 1.88 -12.54 16.19
CA GLU A 435 0.75 -12.79 15.28
C GLU A 435 -0.47 -13.34 16.05
N ALA A 436 -1.67 -12.89 15.67
CA ALA A 436 -2.94 -13.46 16.10
C ALA A 436 -3.61 -14.12 14.88
N VAL A 437 -3.83 -15.44 14.94
CA VAL A 437 -4.26 -16.26 13.79
C VAL A 437 -5.73 -16.65 13.89
N VAL A 438 -6.24 -16.87 15.09
CA VAL A 438 -7.66 -17.17 15.35
C VAL A 438 -8.29 -16.08 16.22
N ALA A 439 -9.61 -15.96 16.17
CA ALA A 439 -10.36 -14.91 16.88
C ALA A 439 -10.14 -14.90 18.40
N ASP A 440 -9.76 -16.05 18.98
CA ASP A 440 -9.50 -16.22 20.40
C ASP A 440 -8.03 -16.03 20.80
N ASP A 441 -7.14 -15.72 19.85
CA ASP A 441 -5.74 -15.43 20.17
C ASP A 441 -5.62 -14.09 20.93
N VAL A 442 -4.65 -14.03 21.84
CA VAL A 442 -4.29 -12.79 22.56
C VAL A 442 -3.81 -11.74 21.54
N PRO A 443 -4.08 -10.43 21.75
CA PRO A 443 -3.55 -9.39 20.89
C PRO A 443 -2.03 -9.55 20.68
N PRO A 444 -1.53 -9.41 19.45
CA PRO A 444 -0.13 -9.64 19.15
C PRO A 444 0.75 -8.62 19.85
N ASP A 445 1.96 -9.03 20.23
CA ASP A 445 2.98 -8.12 20.72
C ASP A 445 3.32 -7.10 19.62
N PRO A 446 3.15 -5.79 19.89
CA PRO A 446 3.28 -4.75 18.88
C PRO A 446 4.70 -4.62 18.32
N VAL A 447 5.74 -4.96 19.10
CA VAL A 447 7.14 -4.89 18.64
C VAL A 447 7.43 -6.04 17.69
N HIS A 448 7.02 -7.25 18.06
CA HIS A 448 7.20 -8.45 17.25
C HIS A 448 6.34 -8.43 15.97
N ALA A 449 5.12 -7.90 16.05
CA ALA A 449 4.27 -7.66 14.87
C ALA A 449 4.93 -6.66 13.90
N ALA A 450 5.51 -5.58 14.42
CA ALA A 450 6.22 -4.60 13.60
C ALA A 450 7.50 -5.19 12.98
N ALA A 451 8.28 -5.96 13.75
CA ALA A 451 9.48 -6.64 13.26
C ALA A 451 9.17 -7.61 12.11
N SER A 452 8.10 -8.41 12.24
CA SER A 452 7.56 -9.27 11.18
C SER A 452 7.22 -8.48 9.91
N ALA A 453 6.56 -7.33 10.05
CA ALA A 453 6.22 -6.46 8.92
C ALA A 453 7.47 -5.87 8.24
N GLY A 454 8.41 -5.35 9.00
CA GLY A 454 9.65 -4.76 8.45
C GLY A 454 10.56 -5.80 7.79
N PHE A 455 10.65 -7.01 8.35
CA PHE A 455 11.44 -8.10 7.75
C PHE A 455 10.93 -8.51 6.37
N ARG A 456 9.61 -8.47 6.14
CA ARG A 456 9.03 -8.69 4.81
C ARG A 456 9.47 -7.63 3.80
N CYS A 457 9.61 -6.38 4.23
CA CYS A 457 10.09 -5.30 3.36
C CYS A 457 11.54 -5.50 2.95
N ILE A 458 12.41 -5.94 3.86
CA ILE A 458 13.83 -6.22 3.56
C ILE A 458 13.96 -7.37 2.54
N GLY A 459 13.11 -8.39 2.65
CA GLY A 459 13.14 -9.51 1.71
C GLY A 459 12.91 -9.13 0.23
N ALA A 460 12.27 -7.99 -0.03
CA ALA A 460 12.09 -7.48 -1.39
C ALA A 460 13.41 -7.06 -2.06
N GLU A 461 14.45 -6.76 -1.27
CA GLU A 461 15.78 -6.36 -1.76
C GLU A 461 16.68 -7.58 -2.09
N HIS A 462 16.23 -8.80 -1.82
CA HIS A 462 17.03 -10.04 -1.89
C HIS A 462 16.29 -11.17 -2.64
N LEU A 463 16.17 -11.03 -3.97
CA LEU A 463 15.35 -11.91 -4.82
C LEU A 463 15.79 -13.39 -4.83
N ASP A 464 17.06 -13.67 -4.57
CA ASP A 464 17.62 -15.03 -4.58
C ASP A 464 17.53 -15.74 -3.22
N VAL A 465 17.06 -15.04 -2.18
CA VAL A 465 16.97 -15.56 -0.81
C VAL A 465 15.51 -15.66 -0.38
N ARG A 466 15.12 -16.79 0.20
CA ARG A 466 13.74 -16.99 0.67
C ARG A 466 13.57 -16.44 2.08
N PHE A 467 12.80 -15.38 2.21
CA PHE A 467 12.46 -14.81 3.51
C PHE A 467 11.26 -15.54 4.13
N ARG A 468 11.42 -15.98 5.36
CA ARG A 468 10.46 -16.79 6.09
C ARG A 468 10.30 -16.28 7.51
N HIS A 469 9.14 -16.51 8.08
CA HIS A 469 8.81 -16.02 9.40
C HIS A 469 8.20 -17.15 10.23
N LEU A 470 8.70 -17.30 11.45
CA LEU A 470 8.19 -18.21 12.46
C LEU A 470 7.79 -17.38 13.68
N ASP A 471 6.51 -17.44 14.05
CA ASP A 471 6.03 -16.85 15.30
C ASP A 471 5.84 -17.95 16.35
N LEU A 472 6.53 -17.81 17.48
CA LEU A 472 6.46 -18.71 18.62
C LEU A 472 5.37 -18.23 19.59
N PRO A 473 4.54 -19.13 20.14
CA PRO A 473 3.64 -18.78 21.24
C PRO A 473 4.39 -18.21 22.45
N ALA A 474 3.79 -17.25 23.14
CA ALA A 474 4.29 -16.82 24.45
C ALA A 474 4.28 -18.00 25.45
N GLY A 475 5.38 -18.14 26.20
CA GLY A 475 5.48 -19.10 27.31
C GLY A 475 5.97 -20.51 26.95
N LEU A 476 6.47 -20.75 25.73
CA LEU A 476 7.22 -21.98 25.44
C LEU A 476 8.53 -22.02 26.24
N THR A 477 8.94 -23.22 26.63
CA THR A 477 10.28 -23.44 27.17
C THR A 477 11.34 -23.25 26.08
N THR A 478 12.59 -23.03 26.49
CA THR A 478 13.73 -22.90 25.57
C THR A 478 13.91 -24.14 24.68
N ALA A 479 13.69 -25.34 25.23
CA ALA A 479 13.76 -26.58 24.48
C ALA A 479 12.64 -26.70 23.43
N GLU A 480 11.39 -26.42 23.82
CA GLU A 480 10.25 -26.43 22.89
C GLU A 480 10.40 -25.39 21.77
N SER A 481 10.97 -24.23 22.09
CA SER A 481 11.27 -23.18 21.12
C SER A 481 12.36 -23.62 20.14
N ALA A 482 13.43 -24.26 20.63
CA ALA A 482 14.50 -24.79 19.78
C ALA A 482 13.99 -25.88 18.83
N ASP A 483 13.18 -26.81 19.32
CA ASP A 483 12.55 -27.86 18.52
C ASP A 483 11.62 -27.26 17.44
N ALA A 484 10.85 -26.22 17.78
CA ALA A 484 9.97 -25.54 16.85
C ALA A 484 10.77 -24.83 15.72
N ILE A 485 11.87 -24.16 16.07
CA ILE A 485 12.76 -23.50 15.10
C ILE A 485 13.38 -24.54 14.16
N LEU A 486 13.97 -25.62 14.69
CA LEU A 486 14.61 -26.64 13.88
C LEU A 486 13.61 -27.38 12.99
N ALA A 487 12.42 -27.69 13.50
CA ALA A 487 11.36 -28.27 12.71
C ALA A 487 10.93 -27.34 11.56
N ALA A 488 10.83 -26.03 11.81
CA ALA A 488 10.47 -25.05 10.78
C ALA A 488 11.55 -24.95 9.68
N VAL A 489 12.82 -24.81 10.06
CA VAL A 489 13.96 -24.67 9.13
C VAL A 489 14.12 -25.91 8.24
N HIS A 490 13.81 -27.10 8.77
CA HIS A 490 13.86 -28.36 8.04
C HIS A 490 12.54 -28.75 7.38
N THR A 491 11.50 -27.91 7.35
CA THR A 491 10.26 -28.25 6.64
C THR A 491 10.35 -27.87 5.15
N PRO A 492 10.28 -28.83 4.19
CA PRO A 492 10.13 -28.57 2.77
C PRO A 492 8.74 -28.01 2.47
N LYS A 493 8.61 -27.31 1.34
CA LYS A 493 7.30 -26.84 0.86
C LYS A 493 6.39 -28.04 0.59
N ASN A 494 5.20 -28.10 1.20
CA ASN A 494 4.19 -29.10 0.83
C ASN A 494 3.73 -28.87 -0.62
N ARG A 495 3.81 -29.94 -1.44
CA ARG A 495 3.43 -29.96 -2.87
C ARG A 495 1.92 -30.10 -3.12
N SER A 496 1.05 -30.03 -2.12
CA SER A 496 -0.40 -30.19 -2.29
C SER A 496 -1.09 -28.89 -2.73
N SER A 497 -0.71 -28.40 -3.90
CA SER A 497 -1.58 -27.67 -4.84
C SER A 497 -0.83 -27.57 -6.18
N HIS A 498 -1.21 -28.42 -7.14
CA HIS A 498 -0.71 -28.37 -8.52
C HIS A 498 -1.86 -28.13 -9.49
N SER A 499 -1.97 -26.90 -9.99
CA SER A 499 -2.00 -26.56 -11.42
C SER A 499 -1.62 -25.06 -11.51
N ALA A 500 -0.70 -24.55 -12.32
CA ALA A 500 -0.15 -24.99 -13.59
C ALA A 500 1.26 -24.40 -13.78
N THR A 501 2.09 -25.10 -14.55
CA THR A 501 3.28 -24.63 -15.30
C THR A 501 2.86 -23.54 -16.31
N ALA A 502 3.59 -22.47 -16.63
CA ALA A 502 5.03 -22.21 -16.61
C ALA A 502 5.37 -20.69 -16.46
N ALA A 503 6.58 -20.42 -15.95
CA ALA A 503 7.40 -19.20 -16.04
C ALA A 503 6.91 -17.87 -15.39
N SER A 504 7.12 -17.74 -14.07
CA SER A 504 7.78 -16.61 -13.40
C SER A 504 7.62 -16.79 -11.89
N THR A 505 8.68 -17.29 -11.27
CA THR A 505 8.77 -17.56 -9.83
C THR A 505 9.14 -16.29 -9.08
N LEU A 506 8.19 -15.69 -8.35
CA LEU A 506 8.49 -14.79 -7.25
C LEU A 506 7.67 -15.22 -6.01
N SER A 507 8.43 -15.62 -4.99
CA SER A 507 8.12 -15.73 -3.57
C SER A 507 6.70 -16.19 -3.16
N GLY A 508 6.57 -17.50 -2.87
CA GLY A 508 5.47 -17.99 -2.03
C GLY A 508 5.93 -18.09 -0.58
N SER A 509 5.52 -17.17 0.28
CA SER A 509 5.75 -17.23 1.73
C SER A 509 4.80 -18.23 2.38
N SER A 510 5.32 -19.27 3.03
CA SER A 510 4.54 -20.18 3.87
C SER A 510 4.72 -19.74 5.33
N LYS A 511 3.64 -19.29 5.98
CA LYS A 511 3.61 -18.93 7.40
C LYS A 511 3.26 -20.18 8.22
N MET A 512 3.96 -20.43 9.34
CA MET A 512 3.79 -21.66 10.14
C MET A 512 3.62 -21.34 11.63
N ARG A 513 2.64 -22.00 12.28
CA ARG A 513 2.47 -22.04 13.74
C ARG A 513 2.54 -23.50 14.23
N PRO A 514 3.30 -23.84 15.28
CA PRO A 514 3.29 -25.18 15.86
C PRO A 514 1.97 -25.49 16.57
N ALA A 515 1.57 -26.77 16.59
CA ALA A 515 0.41 -27.21 17.34
C ALA A 515 0.74 -27.31 18.84
N THR A 516 -0.09 -26.72 19.69
CA THR A 516 -0.06 -26.93 21.14
C THR A 516 -0.29 -28.42 21.44
N PRO A 517 0.54 -29.10 22.25
CA PRO A 517 0.31 -30.49 22.58
C PRO A 517 -0.91 -30.61 23.49
N THR A 518 -1.99 -31.18 22.98
CA THR A 518 -3.12 -31.60 23.81
C THR A 518 -2.67 -32.81 24.64
N LEU A 519 -2.60 -32.63 25.96
CA LEU A 519 -2.41 -33.71 26.93
C LEU A 519 -3.50 -34.78 26.74
N VAL A 520 -3.13 -35.91 26.15
CA VAL A 520 -3.97 -37.11 26.11
C VAL A 520 -3.75 -37.88 27.42
N PRO A 521 -4.80 -38.17 28.22
CA PRO A 521 -4.64 -39.00 29.40
C PRO A 521 -4.28 -40.44 28.98
N ARG A 522 -3.19 -40.97 29.54
CA ARG A 522 -2.86 -42.40 29.46
C ARG A 522 -3.90 -43.21 30.23
N LEU A 523 -4.56 -44.15 29.56
CA LEU A 523 -5.19 -45.33 30.18
C LEU A 523 -4.96 -46.56 29.28
N PRO A 524 -4.97 -47.78 29.85
CA PRO A 524 -3.88 -48.74 29.67
C PRO A 524 -4.18 -49.86 28.69
N ASN A 525 -3.09 -50.54 28.29
CA ASN A 525 -3.00 -51.79 27.53
C ASN A 525 -4.19 -52.75 27.69
N MET A 526 -4.77 -53.15 26.57
CA MET A 526 -5.17 -54.55 26.36
C MET A 526 -4.80 -55.01 24.94
N ARG A 527 -4.07 -56.13 24.94
CA ARG A 527 -3.72 -56.94 23.77
C ARG A 527 -4.98 -57.60 23.20
N SER A 528 -5.04 -57.84 21.89
CA SER A 528 -5.05 -59.19 21.29
C SER A 528 -5.67 -59.24 19.87
N SER A 529 -4.85 -59.76 18.93
CA SER A 529 -5.16 -60.77 17.89
C SER A 529 -6.40 -60.67 16.97
N SER A 530 -6.11 -60.38 15.69
CA SER A 530 -6.25 -61.24 14.49
C SER A 530 -7.59 -61.86 14.03
N VAL A 531 -7.75 -61.82 12.68
CA VAL A 531 -8.48 -62.71 11.74
C VAL A 531 -9.95 -62.33 11.42
N GLY A 532 -10.25 -62.17 10.12
CA GLY A 532 -11.60 -61.99 9.54
C GLY A 532 -12.30 -63.33 9.23
N PRO A 533 -13.07 -63.47 8.13
CA PRO A 533 -14.24 -62.71 7.66
C PRO A 533 -15.52 -63.60 7.60
N GLU A 534 -16.58 -63.10 6.96
CA GLU A 534 -17.76 -63.81 6.37
C GLU A 534 -19.16 -63.80 7.05
N THR A 535 -20.07 -63.12 6.33
CA THR A 535 -21.42 -63.50 5.84
C THR A 535 -22.64 -63.74 6.75
N SER A 536 -23.71 -63.04 6.33
CA SER A 536 -25.13 -63.44 6.21
C SER A 536 -26.08 -63.27 7.41
N GLY A 537 -27.30 -62.74 7.12
CA GLY A 537 -28.46 -62.87 8.01
C GLY A 537 -29.41 -61.66 8.06
N SER A 538 -30.41 -61.67 7.19
CA SER A 538 -31.55 -60.74 7.00
C SER A 538 -32.61 -60.68 8.12
N ASN A 539 -33.27 -59.50 8.29
CA ASN A 539 -34.70 -59.22 8.59
C ASN A 539 -34.85 -57.82 9.25
N SER A 540 -35.82 -56.90 9.01
CA SER A 540 -37.09 -56.86 8.26
C SER A 540 -37.56 -55.39 8.05
N ALA A 541 -38.32 -55.19 6.96
CA ALA A 541 -39.36 -54.18 6.59
C ALA A 541 -39.66 -52.95 7.50
N ILE A 542 -39.64 -51.69 7.02
CA ILE A 542 -40.60 -50.93 6.15
C ILE A 542 -42.00 -50.72 6.79
N ILE A 543 -42.46 -49.46 6.84
CA ILE A 543 -43.75 -48.90 6.33
C ILE A 543 -44.18 -47.66 7.14
N SER A 544 -44.26 -46.50 6.47
CA SER A 544 -45.05 -45.31 6.85
C SER A 544 -46.52 -45.50 6.43
N PRO A 545 -47.49 -44.85 7.09
CA PRO A 545 -48.36 -43.93 6.33
C PRO A 545 -48.87 -42.67 7.10
N THR A 546 -49.02 -41.57 6.34
CA THR A 546 -50.20 -40.66 6.17
C THR A 546 -50.91 -40.09 7.43
N THR A 547 -51.23 -38.79 7.58
CA THR A 547 -52.24 -37.92 6.91
C THR A 547 -52.15 -36.50 7.52
N ALA A 548 -52.05 -35.39 6.78
CA ALA A 548 -53.08 -34.59 6.07
C ALA A 548 -54.04 -33.77 6.98
N ARG A 549 -53.95 -32.42 6.95
CA ARG A 549 -54.88 -31.47 6.30
C ARG A 549 -54.81 -30.04 6.87
N ASP A 550 -54.88 -29.09 5.94
CA ASP A 550 -55.15 -27.65 6.08
C ASP A 550 -56.45 -27.33 6.83
N GLU A 551 -56.49 -26.16 7.47
CA GLU A 551 -57.33 -25.02 7.05
C GLU A 551 -57.12 -23.80 7.97
N SER A 552 -56.98 -22.62 7.36
CA SER A 552 -57.07 -21.28 7.96
C SER A 552 -58.55 -20.94 8.28
N PRO A 553 -58.97 -19.70 8.64
CA PRO A 553 -58.21 -18.47 8.92
C PRO A 553 -58.69 -17.69 10.18
N TRP A 554 -57.86 -16.74 10.64
CA TRP A 554 -58.13 -15.30 10.79
C TRP A 554 -56.80 -14.57 10.99
#